data_AF-A0A9E5EXT0-F1
#
_entry.id   AF-A0A9E5EXT0-F1
#
_cell.length_a   1.000
_cell.length_b   1.000
_cell.length_c   1.000
_cell.angle_alpha   90.00
_cell.angle_beta   90.00
_cell.angle_gamma   90.00
#
_symmetry.space_group_name_H-M   'P 1'
#
loop_
_entity.id
_entity.type
_entity.pdbx_description
1 polymer ?
#
loop_
_entity_poly.entity_id
_entity_poly.type
_entity_poly.pdbx_seq_one_letter_code
_entity_poly.pdbx_strand_id
1 'polypeptide(L)'
;MRSSLAVTTYQAGKLVFLRPQDGKLNTHFRAFDSPMGLAANHQILSIGTPGHISHYRNMPAVAQKREPIGQVDACYMPRDSHTTGDILVHEMAYGNNNELWVVNTRFSCLCTLDNVNSFVPR
;
A
#
# COMPACT_ATOMS: atom_id res chain seq x y z
N MET A 1 20.52 -8.70 6.20
CA MET A 1 19.32 -7.85 6.11
C MET A 1 18.46 -8.37 4.96
N ARG A 2 17.20 -8.77 5.22
CA ARG A 2 16.21 -9.05 4.16
C ARG A 2 15.40 -7.77 3.99
N SER A 3 15.71 -6.99 2.97
CA SER A 3 14.97 -5.78 2.62
C SER A 3 14.14 -6.06 1.37
N SER A 4 12.87 -5.68 1.39
CA SER A 4 12.00 -5.71 0.22
C SER A 4 11.63 -4.28 -0.17
N LEU A 5 11.56 -4.01 -1.46
CA LEU A 5 11.09 -2.75 -2.02
C LEU A 5 9.72 -2.98 -2.68
N ALA A 6 8.78 -2.08 -2.44
CA ALA A 6 7.48 -2.06 -3.11
C ALA A 6 7.43 -0.87 -4.08
N VAL A 7 6.99 -1.10 -5.31
CA VAL A 7 6.93 -0.07 -6.36
C VAL A 7 5.58 -0.13 -7.05
N THR A 8 4.88 1.00 -7.12
CA THR A 8 3.69 1.17 -7.96
C THR A 8 4.08 1.67 -9.35
N THR A 9 3.34 1.23 -10.37
CA THR A 9 3.50 1.72 -11.74
C THR A 9 2.14 2.16 -12.25
N TYR A 10 2.00 3.48 -12.46
CA TYR A 10 0.73 4.09 -12.86
C TYR A 10 0.21 3.53 -14.19
N GLN A 11 0.96 3.74 -15.28
CA GLN A 11 0.53 3.34 -16.63
C GLN A 11 0.45 1.83 -16.84
N ALA A 12 1.29 1.05 -16.16
CA ALA A 12 1.29 -0.41 -16.27
C ALA A 12 0.31 -1.09 -15.30
N GLY A 13 -0.28 -0.34 -14.36
CA GLY A 13 -1.27 -0.84 -13.42
C GLY A 13 -0.71 -1.93 -12.49
N LYS A 14 0.54 -1.81 -12.02
CA LYS A 14 1.16 -2.83 -11.16
C LYS A 14 1.62 -2.29 -9.81
N LEU A 15 1.49 -3.13 -8.79
CA LEU A 15 2.35 -3.12 -7.62
C LEU A 15 3.38 -4.24 -7.78
N VAL A 16 4.65 -3.92 -7.60
CA VAL A 16 5.77 -4.83 -7.71
C VAL A 16 6.49 -4.91 -6.38
N PHE A 17 6.57 -6.11 -5.80
CA PHE A 17 7.49 -6.39 -4.70
C PHE A 17 8.79 -6.94 -5.25
N LEU A 18 9.89 -6.32 -4.85
CA LEU A 18 11.25 -6.60 -5.26
C LEU A 18 12.03 -7.04 -4.02
N ARG A 19 12.64 -8.22 -4.04
CA ARG A 19 13.45 -8.70 -2.92
C ARG A 19 14.62 -9.56 -3.39
N PRO A 20 15.76 -9.55 -2.68
CA PRO A 20 16.82 -10.51 -2.91
C PRO A 20 16.38 -11.90 -2.43
N GLN A 21 16.61 -12.91 -3.25
CA GLN A 21 16.43 -14.31 -2.92
C GLN A 21 17.51 -15.14 -3.63
N ASP A 22 18.32 -15.87 -2.86
CA ASP A 22 19.34 -16.80 -3.38
C ASP A 22 20.29 -16.17 -4.43
N GLY A 23 20.75 -14.95 -4.16
CA GLY A 23 21.63 -14.20 -5.07
C GLY A 23 20.94 -13.64 -6.32
N LYS A 24 19.61 -13.80 -6.44
CA LYS A 24 18.79 -13.29 -7.54
C LYS A 24 17.77 -12.28 -7.05
N LEU A 25 17.25 -11.46 -7.96
CA LEU A 25 16.11 -10.60 -7.70
C LEU A 25 14.82 -11.39 -7.91
N ASN A 26 14.05 -11.60 -6.84
CA ASN A 26 12.69 -12.13 -6.92
C ASN A 26 11.71 -10.97 -7.07
N THR A 27 10.81 -11.08 -8.04
CA THR A 27 9.78 -10.08 -8.33
C THR A 27 8.40 -10.69 -8.21
N HIS A 28 7.48 -9.96 -7.59
CA HIS A 28 6.10 -10.40 -7.44
C HIS A 28 5.15 -9.27 -7.81
N PHE A 29 4.28 -9.54 -8.78
CA PHE A 29 3.39 -8.56 -9.37
C PHE A 29 1.96 -8.71 -8.88
N ARG A 30 1.29 -7.59 -8.64
CA ARG A 30 -0.15 -7.49 -8.43
C ARG A 30 -0.72 -6.41 -9.33
N ALA A 31 -1.87 -6.68 -9.93
CA ALA A 31 -2.56 -5.71 -10.77
C ALA A 31 -3.42 -4.79 -9.90
N PHE A 32 -3.39 -3.50 -10.20
CA PHE A 32 -4.23 -2.47 -9.61
C PHE A 32 -4.64 -1.51 -10.72
N ASP A 33 -5.80 -0.88 -10.57
CA ASP A 33 -6.18 0.20 -11.46
C ASP A 33 -5.38 1.45 -11.11
N SER A 34 -4.43 1.80 -11.99
CA SER A 34 -3.70 3.07 -11.94
C SER A 34 -3.15 3.43 -10.54
N PRO A 35 -2.38 2.54 -9.86
CA PRO A 35 -1.92 2.78 -8.50
C PRO A 35 -0.90 3.92 -8.47
N MET A 36 -1.10 4.88 -7.57
CA MET A 36 -0.24 6.06 -7.42
C MET A 36 0.32 6.14 -6.01
N GLY A 37 -0.55 6.35 -5.01
CA GLY A 37 -0.12 6.44 -3.62
C GLY A 37 0.30 5.09 -3.03
N LEU A 38 1.40 5.07 -2.27
CA LEU A 38 1.87 3.88 -1.59
C LEU A 38 2.44 4.24 -0.21
N ALA A 39 1.78 3.79 0.86
CA ALA A 39 2.29 3.94 2.21
C ALA A 39 2.47 2.57 2.86
N ALA A 40 3.61 2.33 3.51
CA ALA A 40 3.84 1.10 4.23
C ALA A 40 4.55 1.34 5.55
N ASN A 41 4.23 0.50 6.53
CA ASN A 41 5.03 0.23 7.71
C ASN A 41 5.10 -1.29 7.93
N HIS A 42 5.70 -1.76 9.02
CA HIS A 42 5.86 -3.20 9.29
C HIS A 42 4.54 -3.98 9.43
N GLN A 43 3.43 -3.29 9.68
CA GLN A 43 2.13 -3.89 9.99
C GLN A 43 1.09 -3.63 8.90
N ILE A 44 1.18 -2.50 8.19
CA ILE A 44 0.15 -2.01 7.29
C ILE A 44 0.78 -1.60 5.96
N LEU A 45 0.11 -1.98 4.88
CA LEU A 45 0.39 -1.52 3.53
C LEU A 45 -0.88 -0.88 2.98
N SER A 46 -0.78 0.33 2.47
CA SER A 46 -1.88 1.06 1.86
C SER A 46 -1.54 1.46 0.45
N ILE A 47 -2.52 1.30 -0.44
CA ILE A 47 -2.37 1.58 -1.87
C ILE A 47 -3.52 2.50 -2.28
N GLY A 48 -3.19 3.66 -2.84
CA GLY A 48 -4.13 4.61 -3.38
C GLY A 48 -4.32 4.39 -4.87
N THR A 49 -5.59 4.23 -5.27
CA THR A 49 -6.06 4.07 -6.64
C THR A 49 -7.20 5.06 -6.90
N PRO A 50 -7.67 5.25 -8.14
CA PRO A 50 -8.81 6.13 -8.40
C PRO A 50 -10.02 5.76 -7.54
N GLY A 51 -10.56 6.75 -6.81
CA GLY A 51 -11.77 6.61 -6.01
C GLY A 51 -11.64 5.93 -4.64
N HIS A 52 -10.52 5.25 -4.36
CA HIS A 52 -10.38 4.49 -3.11
C HIS A 52 -8.94 4.25 -2.67
N ILE A 53 -8.77 4.01 -1.37
CA ILE A 53 -7.50 3.58 -0.75
C ILE A 53 -7.72 2.22 -0.10
N SER A 54 -6.96 1.21 -0.54
CA SER A 54 -7.04 -0.14 0.01
C SER A 54 -6.01 -0.34 1.12
N HIS A 55 -6.43 -0.90 2.25
CA HIS A 55 -5.59 -1.23 3.39
C HIS A 55 -5.37 -2.74 3.52
N TYR A 56 -4.11 -3.12 3.67
CA TYR A 56 -3.67 -4.49 3.89
C TYR A 56 -2.93 -4.57 5.22
N ARG A 57 -3.10 -5.68 5.95
CA ARG A 57 -2.34 -5.95 7.17
C ARG A 57 -1.43 -7.15 7.03
N ASN A 58 -0.23 -7.03 7.56
CA ASN A 58 0.72 -8.12 7.67
C ASN A 58 0.20 -9.19 8.64
N MET A 59 0.20 -10.45 8.19
CA MET A 59 -0.27 -11.62 8.92
C MET A 59 0.85 -12.66 8.99
N PRO A 60 1.78 -12.54 9.95
CA PRO A 60 2.93 -13.45 10.06
C PRO A 60 2.54 -14.93 10.18
N ALA A 61 1.44 -15.22 10.89
CA ALA A 61 0.92 -16.58 11.04
C ALA A 61 0.50 -17.22 9.70
N VAL A 62 0.12 -16.40 8.70
CA VAL A 62 -0.19 -16.86 7.33
C VAL A 62 1.10 -17.04 6.53
N ALA A 63 2.05 -16.11 6.66
CA ALA A 63 3.36 -16.23 6.01
C ALA A 63 4.09 -17.51 6.41
N GLN A 64 4.04 -17.90 7.70
CA GLN A 64 4.66 -19.12 8.23
C GLN A 64 4.08 -20.42 7.67
N LYS A 65 2.82 -20.39 7.23
CA LYS A 65 2.12 -21.56 6.65
C LYS A 65 2.17 -21.59 5.12
N ARG A 66 2.79 -20.58 4.49
CA ARG A 66 2.85 -20.49 3.04
C ARG A 66 3.96 -21.39 2.52
N GLU A 67 3.60 -22.31 1.63
CA GLU A 67 4.59 -23.09 0.90
C GLU A 67 5.26 -22.25 -0.21
N PRO A 68 6.59 -22.39 -0.39
CA PRO A 68 7.51 -23.19 0.42
C PRO A 68 7.81 -22.51 1.76
N ILE A 69 7.77 -23.27 2.86
CA ILE A 69 8.00 -22.75 4.22
C ILE A 69 9.33 -21.95 4.30
N GLY A 70 9.28 -20.79 4.95
CA GLY A 70 10.47 -19.96 5.24
C GLY A 70 10.94 -19.05 4.10
N GLN A 71 10.30 -19.11 2.92
CA GLN A 71 10.63 -18.22 1.80
C GLN A 71 10.06 -16.81 1.92
N VAL A 72 9.00 -16.63 2.71
CA VAL A 72 8.29 -15.36 2.84
C VAL A 72 8.17 -15.00 4.32
N ASP A 73 8.54 -13.76 4.66
CA ASP A 73 8.56 -13.22 6.03
C ASP A 73 7.35 -12.33 6.35
N ALA A 74 6.65 -11.83 5.32
CA ALA A 74 5.43 -11.03 5.48
C ALA A 74 4.33 -11.44 4.50
N CYS A 75 3.09 -11.44 4.97
CA CYS A 75 1.90 -11.70 4.15
C CYS A 75 0.87 -10.60 4.39
N TYR A 76 0.79 -9.65 3.47
CA TYR A 76 -0.16 -8.55 3.53
C TYR A 76 -1.50 -9.00 2.95
N MET A 77 -2.52 -9.04 3.80
CA MET A 77 -3.87 -9.44 3.42
C MET A 77 -4.82 -8.25 3.44
N PRO A 78 -5.75 -8.13 2.49
CA PRO A 78 -6.71 -7.02 2.46
C PRO A 78 -7.57 -7.03 3.71
N ARG A 79 -7.82 -5.86 4.28
CA ARG A 79 -8.64 -5.69 5.49
C ARG A 79 -9.74 -4.66 5.33
N ASP A 80 -9.47 -3.61 4.58
CA ASP A 80 -10.41 -2.51 4.40
C ASP A 80 -10.15 -1.77 3.08
N SER A 81 -11.16 -1.07 2.58
CA SER A 81 -11.03 -0.16 1.44
C SER A 81 -11.88 1.07 1.70
N HIS A 82 -11.22 2.23 1.77
CA HIS A 82 -11.84 3.51 2.03
C HIS A 82 -12.18 4.22 0.73
N THR A 83 -13.44 4.57 0.52
CA THR A 83 -13.84 5.36 -0.65
C THR A 83 -13.49 6.82 -0.43
N THR A 84 -12.68 7.38 -1.33
CA THR A 84 -12.23 8.78 -1.28
C THR A 84 -12.98 9.67 -2.26
N GLY A 85 -13.57 9.08 -3.31
CA GLY A 85 -13.90 9.82 -4.52
C GLY A 85 -12.63 10.23 -5.29
N ASP A 86 -12.80 11.08 -6.29
CA ASP A 86 -11.72 11.48 -7.20
C ASP A 86 -10.88 12.61 -6.61
N ILE A 87 -10.04 12.28 -5.62
CA ILE A 87 -9.11 13.21 -4.95
C ILE A 87 -7.71 13.23 -5.60
N LEU A 88 -7.50 12.45 -6.67
CA LEU A 88 -6.21 12.28 -7.33
C LEU A 88 -5.08 12.00 -6.30
N VAL A 89 -5.21 10.88 -5.58
CA VAL A 89 -4.22 10.40 -4.61
C VAL A 89 -2.88 10.23 -5.33
N HIS A 90 -1.87 10.99 -4.92
CA HIS A 90 -0.56 10.92 -5.57
C HIS A 90 0.49 10.22 -4.71
N GLU A 91 0.61 10.61 -3.44
CA GLU A 91 1.53 10.00 -2.48
C GLU A 91 0.87 9.91 -1.10
N MET A 92 1.34 8.99 -0.27
CA MET A 92 0.81 8.78 1.08
C MET A 92 1.93 8.43 2.07
N ALA A 93 1.73 8.76 3.34
CA ALA A 93 2.63 8.34 4.40
C ALA A 93 1.90 8.13 5.71
N TYR A 94 2.39 7.19 6.52
CA TYR A 94 1.95 7.07 7.91
C TYR A 94 2.70 8.10 8.77
N GLY A 95 1.94 8.99 9.40
CA GLY A 95 2.44 9.92 10.40
C GLY A 95 2.43 9.30 11.81
N ASN A 96 2.33 10.18 12.81
CA ASN A 96 2.22 9.75 14.20
C ASN A 96 0.96 8.91 14.43
N ASN A 97 1.01 7.99 15.39
CA ASN A 97 -0.11 7.11 15.76
C ASN A 97 -0.69 6.27 14.59
N ASN A 98 0.10 6.01 13.54
CA ASN A 98 -0.34 5.32 12.32
C ASN A 98 -1.50 6.01 11.58
N GLU A 99 -1.66 7.33 11.74
CA GLU A 99 -2.59 8.09 10.92
C GLU A 99 -2.06 8.20 9.49
N LEU A 100 -2.91 7.90 8.50
CA LEU A 100 -2.54 7.98 7.09
C LEU A 100 -2.75 9.40 6.57
N TRP A 101 -1.67 10.01 6.11
CA TRP A 101 -1.66 11.29 5.43
C TRP A 101 -1.58 11.06 3.92
N VAL A 102 -2.35 11.85 3.17
CA VAL A 102 -2.52 11.69 1.73
C VAL A 102 -2.27 13.03 1.04
N VAL A 103 -1.47 13.01 -0.03
CA VAL A 103 -1.35 14.14 -0.94
C VAL A 103 -2.55 14.14 -1.89
N ASN A 104 -3.47 15.06 -1.66
CA ASN A 104 -4.68 15.27 -2.45
C ASN A 104 -4.41 16.36 -3.49
N THR A 105 -4.01 15.93 -4.69
CA THR A 105 -3.61 16.88 -5.75
C THR A 105 -4.80 17.57 -6.40
N ARG A 106 -6.01 17.00 -6.33
CA ARG A 106 -7.20 17.66 -6.87
C ARG A 106 -7.62 18.88 -6.05
N PHE A 107 -7.48 18.79 -4.74
CA PHE A 107 -7.87 19.86 -3.81
C PHE A 107 -6.67 20.69 -3.32
N SER A 108 -5.47 20.43 -3.85
CA SER A 108 -4.23 21.14 -3.50
C SER A 108 -3.94 21.15 -1.99
N CYS A 109 -4.12 20.02 -1.32
CA CYS A 109 -3.93 19.91 0.13
C CYS A 109 -3.31 18.58 0.54
N LEU A 110 -2.85 18.53 1.79
CA LEU A 110 -2.72 17.28 2.52
C LEU A 110 -4.07 16.96 3.16
N CYS A 111 -4.42 15.69 3.28
CA CYS A 111 -5.63 15.29 3.99
C CYS A 111 -5.42 13.99 4.78
N THR A 112 -6.32 13.78 5.73
CA THR A 112 -6.51 12.50 6.42
C THR A 112 -7.87 11.91 6.04
N LEU A 113 -8.02 10.59 6.16
CA LEU A 113 -9.27 9.91 5.83
C LEU A 113 -10.33 10.14 6.91
N ASP A 114 -11.59 10.24 6.49
CA ASP A 114 -12.73 10.41 7.38
C ASP A 114 -13.93 9.62 6.88
N ASN A 115 -14.65 8.97 7.79
CA ASN A 115 -15.75 8.06 7.42
C ASN A 115 -17.04 8.79 7.02
N VAL A 116 -17.18 10.07 7.35
CA VAL A 116 -18.39 10.86 7.02
C VAL A 116 -18.18 11.68 5.76
N ASN A 117 -17.01 12.31 5.62
CA ASN A 117 -16.69 13.25 4.55
C ASN A 117 -15.75 12.67 3.48
N SER A 118 -15.41 11.38 3.57
CA SER A 118 -14.35 10.70 2.82
C SER A 118 -12.94 11.16 3.18
N PHE A 119 -12.69 12.46 3.34
CA PHE A 119 -11.42 13.02 3.79
C PHE A 119 -11.61 14.38 4.46
N VAL A 120 -10.60 14.82 5.21
CA VAL A 120 -10.54 16.16 5.81
C VAL A 120 -9.20 16.81 5.45
N PRO A 121 -9.19 17.99 4.78
CA PRO A 121 -7.97 18.77 4.52
C PRO A 121 -7.23 19.15 5.81
N ARG A 122 -5.90 19.26 5.72
CA ARG A 122 -4.99 19.57 6.82
C ARG A 122 -3.99 20.65 6.44
#